data_AF-A0A946SRH3-F1
#
_entry.id   AF-A0A946SRH3-F1
#
_cell.length_a   1.000
_cell.length_b   1.000
_cell.length_c   1.000
_cell.angle_alpha   90.00
_cell.angle_beta   90.00
_cell.angle_gamma   90.00
#
_symmetry.space_group_name_H-M   'P 1'
#
loop_
_entity.id
_entity.type
_entity.pdbx_description
1 polymer ?
#
loop_
_entity_poly.entity_id
_entity_poly.type
_entity_poly.pdbx_seq_one_letter_code
_entity_poly.pdbx_strand_id
1 'polypeptide(L)'
;MQNIGKVLFDRVPWGVTRKGVLGLPAVGAAAIAAATLFAGHATGLLHVDFNAVGPIAVGINAVGILAVGGINALGVLVAGGVNSLGVVSVGGVNGCGLLAIGGVNSFGVVAIGGRDAFGLVAIGSRAYGFYALGRFMGRGQYVLSPDRRDWGAAWFFRRWCPTLFTPTLDRGSS
;
A
#
# COMPACT_ATOMS: atom_id res chain seq x y z
N MET A 1 25.39 -41.49 -9.04
CA MET A 1 24.45 -40.39 -9.36
C MET A 1 25.13 -39.09 -8.97
N GLN A 2 25.69 -38.36 -9.94
CA GLN A 2 26.40 -37.12 -9.66
C GLN A 2 25.39 -36.02 -9.36
N ASN A 3 25.58 -35.33 -8.24
CA ASN A 3 24.72 -34.25 -7.76
C ASN A 3 24.74 -33.12 -8.81
N ILE A 4 23.69 -33.02 -9.64
CA ILE A 4 23.59 -32.07 -10.76
C ILE A 4 23.83 -30.63 -10.30
N GLY A 5 23.46 -30.30 -9.06
CA GLY A 5 23.71 -28.98 -8.47
C GLY A 5 25.20 -28.63 -8.30
N LYS A 6 26.07 -29.62 -8.05
CA LYS A 6 27.52 -29.39 -7.89
C LYS A 6 28.21 -29.16 -9.24
N VAL A 7 27.79 -29.90 -10.26
CA VAL A 7 28.31 -29.77 -11.64
C VAL A 7 27.94 -28.42 -12.26
N LEU A 8 26.76 -27.87 -11.92
CA LEU A 8 26.35 -26.54 -12.37
C LEU A 8 27.17 -25.42 -11.72
N PHE A 9 27.50 -25.57 -10.44
CA PHE A 9 28.24 -24.56 -9.66
C PHE A 9 29.70 -24.45 -10.10
N ASP A 10 30.34 -25.60 -10.41
CA ASP A 10 31.74 -25.67 -10.81
C ASP A 10 32.01 -25.19 -12.26
N ARG A 11 30.98 -25.06 -13.10
CA ARG A 11 31.12 -24.60 -14.50
C ARG A 11 31.01 -23.08 -14.69
N VAL A 12 30.77 -22.32 -13.62
CA VAL A 12 30.71 -20.85 -13.71
C VAL A 12 32.13 -20.28 -13.60
N PRO A 13 32.65 -19.57 -14.61
CA PRO A 13 34.02 -19.08 -14.59
C PRO A 13 34.16 -17.84 -13.70
N TRP A 14 34.72 -18.02 -12.49
CA TRP A 14 34.98 -16.96 -11.51
C TRP A 14 36.31 -16.23 -11.75
N GLY A 15 36.45 -15.62 -12.93
CA GLY A 15 37.62 -14.83 -13.30
C GLY A 15 37.66 -13.46 -12.62
N VAL A 16 38.69 -13.24 -11.79
CA VAL A 16 39.09 -12.00 -11.09
C VAL A 16 39.33 -10.83 -12.07
N THR A 17 38.99 -9.56 -11.72
CA THR A 17 39.89 -8.37 -11.72
C THR A 17 39.19 -7.06 -11.26
N ARG A 18 39.98 -6.23 -10.55
CA ARG A 18 39.72 -4.99 -9.79
C ARG A 18 39.38 -3.74 -10.64
N LYS A 19 38.63 -2.81 -10.00
CA LYS A 19 38.54 -1.31 -10.12
C LYS A 19 38.48 -0.72 -11.56
N GLY A 20 37.58 0.17 -11.98
CA GLY A 20 36.51 1.00 -11.40
C GLY A 20 35.53 1.34 -12.56
N VAL A 21 34.32 1.86 -12.39
CA VAL A 21 33.86 3.01 -11.58
C VAL A 21 32.82 2.62 -10.51
N LEU A 22 32.45 1.34 -10.38
CA LEU A 22 33.00 0.44 -9.34
C LEU A 22 33.47 -0.92 -9.91
N GLY A 23 33.81 -0.97 -11.21
CA GLY A 23 34.53 -2.09 -11.82
C GLY A 23 33.77 -3.41 -11.78
N LEU A 24 32.58 -3.46 -12.40
CA LEU A 24 31.86 -4.72 -12.58
C LEU A 24 32.62 -5.57 -13.61
N PRO A 25 33.24 -6.70 -13.22
CA PRO A 25 33.63 -7.70 -14.21
C PRO A 25 32.35 -8.36 -14.72
N ALA A 26 32.38 -8.98 -15.90
CA ALA A 26 31.22 -9.67 -16.49
C ALA A 26 30.59 -10.76 -15.58
N VAL A 27 31.26 -11.14 -14.50
CA VAL A 27 30.73 -11.93 -13.38
C VAL A 27 29.57 -11.24 -12.66
N GLY A 28 29.54 -9.89 -12.66
CA GLY A 28 28.45 -9.08 -12.14
C GLY A 28 27.15 -9.28 -12.91
N ALA A 29 27.18 -9.37 -14.25
CA ALA A 29 25.96 -9.60 -15.02
C ALA A 29 25.40 -11.02 -14.83
N ALA A 30 26.27 -12.03 -14.69
CA ALA A 30 25.86 -13.42 -14.44
C ALA A 30 25.45 -13.67 -12.98
N ALA A 31 26.08 -13.00 -12.01
CA ALA A 31 25.64 -13.00 -10.61
C ALA A 31 24.35 -12.19 -10.44
N ILE A 32 24.19 -11.09 -11.17
CA ILE A 32 22.92 -10.36 -11.28
C ILE A 32 21.88 -11.24 -11.97
N ALA A 33 22.23 -12.07 -12.95
CA ALA A 33 21.29 -12.99 -13.61
C ALA A 33 20.85 -14.16 -12.68
N ALA A 34 21.79 -14.74 -11.93
CA ALA A 34 21.49 -15.77 -10.94
C ALA A 34 20.76 -15.21 -9.71
N ALA A 35 21.07 -13.97 -9.33
CA ALA A 35 20.32 -13.19 -8.35
C ALA A 35 18.95 -12.77 -8.92
N THR A 36 18.77 -12.42 -10.19
CA THR A 36 17.43 -12.11 -10.71
C THR A 36 16.45 -13.30 -10.69
N LEU A 37 16.95 -14.52 -10.47
CA LEU A 37 16.12 -15.68 -10.20
C LEU A 37 15.79 -15.86 -8.70
N PHE A 38 16.54 -15.27 -7.76
CA PHE A 38 16.43 -15.49 -6.29
C PHE A 38 16.84 -14.36 -5.30
N ALA A 39 17.33 -13.21 -5.74
CA ALA A 39 17.91 -12.13 -4.96
C ALA A 39 17.86 -10.81 -5.76
N GLY A 40 17.03 -9.91 -5.31
CA GLY A 40 16.75 -8.66 -5.95
C GLY A 40 17.84 -7.60 -5.79
N HIS A 41 17.58 -6.47 -6.43
CA HIS A 41 18.54 -5.41 -6.67
C HIS A 41 18.46 -4.39 -5.52
N ALA A 42 19.44 -4.41 -4.61
CA ALA A 42 19.60 -3.39 -3.57
C ALA A 42 20.65 -2.35 -4.02
N THR A 43 20.18 -1.20 -4.51
CA THR A 43 21.02 -0.07 -4.91
C THR A 43 21.05 1.00 -3.81
N GLY A 44 21.33 0.62 -2.56
CA GLY A 44 21.48 1.53 -1.40
C GLY A 44 20.23 2.33 -0.98
N LEU A 45 19.60 3.05 -1.92
CA LEU A 45 18.35 3.80 -1.77
C LEU A 45 17.11 2.97 -2.14
N LEU A 46 17.21 2.14 -3.18
CA LEU A 46 16.13 1.31 -3.69
C LEU A 46 16.46 -0.17 -3.47
N HIS A 47 15.60 -0.86 -2.73
CA HIS A 47 15.63 -2.30 -2.52
C HIS A 47 14.39 -2.93 -3.16
N VAL A 48 14.58 -3.76 -4.20
CA VAL A 48 13.51 -4.57 -4.80
C VAL A 48 13.78 -6.01 -4.48
N ASP A 49 12.89 -6.70 -3.77
CA ASP A 49 13.08 -8.11 -3.39
C ASP A 49 11.79 -8.76 -2.91
N PHE A 50 11.79 -10.07 -2.66
CA PHE A 50 10.65 -10.70 -1.97
C PHE A 50 10.40 -10.09 -0.59
N ASN A 51 11.49 -9.86 0.15
CA ASN A 51 11.52 -9.16 1.44
C ASN A 51 12.45 -7.95 1.33
N ALA A 52 11.92 -6.81 0.89
CA ALA A 52 12.69 -5.59 0.68
C ALA A 52 12.74 -4.73 1.93
N VAL A 53 13.93 -4.27 2.32
CA VAL A 53 14.13 -3.33 3.43
C VAL A 53 15.09 -2.22 3.00
N GLY A 54 14.61 -0.98 3.01
CA GLY A 54 15.41 0.17 2.61
C GLY A 54 14.60 1.46 2.59
N PRO A 55 15.20 2.61 2.27
CA PRO A 55 14.46 3.88 2.17
C PRO A 55 13.29 3.79 1.20
N ILE A 56 13.52 3.16 0.05
CA ILE A 56 12.50 2.78 -0.93
C ILE A 56 12.52 1.25 -1.06
N ALA A 57 11.44 0.59 -0.67
CA ALA A 57 11.33 -0.86 -0.67
C ALA A 57 10.15 -1.33 -1.54
N VAL A 58 10.41 -2.28 -2.44
CA VAL A 58 9.39 -2.89 -3.31
C VAL A 58 9.48 -4.40 -3.23
N GLY A 59 8.38 -5.07 -2.87
CA GLY A 59 8.41 -6.51 -2.67
C GLY A 59 7.09 -7.18 -2.36
N ILE A 60 7.14 -8.45 -1.96
CA ILE A 60 5.98 -9.11 -1.34
C ILE A 60 5.80 -8.57 0.08
N ASN A 61 6.91 -8.48 0.82
CA ASN A 61 7.00 -7.75 2.07
C ASN A 61 7.99 -6.58 1.89
N ALA A 62 7.55 -5.37 2.21
CA ALA A 62 8.36 -4.17 2.04
C ALA A 62 8.38 -3.31 3.31
N VAL A 63 9.56 -2.88 3.74
CA VAL A 63 9.74 -1.97 4.89
C VAL A 63 10.63 -0.81 4.48
N GLY A 64 10.12 0.41 4.61
CA GLY A 64 10.87 1.61 4.22
C GLY A 64 10.19 2.92 4.56
N ILE A 65 10.75 4.03 4.08
CA ILE A 65 10.03 5.32 4.10
C ILE A 65 8.91 5.26 3.07
N LEU A 66 9.25 4.78 1.87
CA LEU A 66 8.32 4.44 0.81
C LEU A 66 8.32 2.92 0.63
N ALA A 67 7.18 2.28 0.90
CA ALA A 67 7.05 0.82 0.84
C ALA A 67 5.91 0.39 -0.07
N VAL A 68 6.24 -0.44 -1.06
CA VAL A 68 5.27 -1.07 -1.97
C VAL A 68 5.32 -2.58 -1.76
N GLY A 69 4.30 -3.12 -1.10
CA GLY A 69 4.24 -4.53 -0.70
C GLY A 69 3.05 -5.25 -1.33
N GLY A 70 3.26 -6.44 -1.88
CA GLY A 70 2.17 -7.28 -2.37
C GLY A 70 1.28 -7.82 -1.23
N ILE A 71 1.89 -8.29 -0.14
CA ILE A 71 1.18 -8.81 1.04
C ILE A 71 1.28 -7.81 2.18
N ASN A 72 2.49 -7.48 2.63
CA ASN A 72 2.68 -6.58 3.77
C ASN A 72 3.59 -5.41 3.38
N ALA A 73 3.20 -4.20 3.77
CA ALA A 73 4.00 -3.01 3.55
C ALA A 73 3.99 -2.12 4.81
N LEU A 74 5.17 -1.66 5.22
CA LEU A 74 5.36 -0.83 6.41
C LEU A 74 6.20 0.40 6.09
N GLY A 75 5.76 1.59 6.50
CA GLY A 75 6.52 2.80 6.24
C GLY A 75 5.81 4.11 6.55
N VAL A 76 6.28 5.20 5.94
CA VAL A 76 5.62 6.51 6.04
C VAL A 76 4.55 6.61 4.95
N LEU A 77 4.94 6.35 3.71
CA LEU A 77 4.05 6.25 2.55
C LEU A 77 4.01 4.80 2.08
N VAL A 78 2.82 4.21 2.10
CA VAL A 78 2.68 2.77 1.95
C VAL A 78 1.62 2.43 0.91
N ALA A 79 1.97 1.56 -0.02
CA ALA A 79 1.04 0.91 -0.93
C ALA A 79 1.13 -0.61 -0.72
N GLY A 80 0.16 -1.18 -0.01
CA GLY A 80 0.12 -2.61 0.32
C GLY A 80 -1.07 -3.31 -0.35
N GLY A 81 -0.88 -4.54 -0.83
CA GLY A 81 -1.98 -5.33 -1.38
C GLY A 81 -2.89 -5.91 -0.29
N VAL A 82 -2.34 -6.58 0.73
CA VAL A 82 -3.15 -7.15 1.82
C VAL A 82 -3.15 -6.24 3.04
N ASN A 83 -1.98 -5.96 3.62
CA ASN A 83 -1.83 -5.12 4.79
C ASN A 83 -0.87 -3.97 4.51
N SER A 84 -1.31 -2.74 4.78
CA SER A 84 -0.48 -1.56 4.72
C SER A 84 -0.56 -0.82 6.06
N LEU A 85 0.59 -0.55 6.69
CA LEU A 85 0.66 0.27 7.89
C LEU A 85 1.65 1.43 7.67
N GLY A 86 1.16 2.66 7.80
CA GLY A 86 2.02 3.83 7.73
C GLY A 86 1.35 5.12 8.13
N VAL A 87 1.99 6.27 7.87
CA VAL A 87 1.34 7.57 8.09
C VAL A 87 0.25 7.79 7.04
N VAL A 88 0.60 7.54 5.78
CA VAL A 88 -0.32 7.50 4.65
C VAL A 88 -0.28 6.09 4.07
N SER A 89 -1.42 5.41 4.13
CA SER A 89 -1.52 4.01 3.81
C SER A 89 -2.61 3.76 2.78
N VAL A 90 -2.23 3.17 1.64
CA VAL A 90 -3.16 2.66 0.62
C VAL A 90 -3.07 1.14 0.67
N GLY A 91 -4.12 0.49 1.16
CA GLY A 91 -4.24 -0.95 1.35
C GLY A 91 -5.30 -1.56 0.42
N GLY A 92 -5.01 -2.72 -0.15
CA GLY A 92 -6.04 -3.48 -0.87
C GLY A 92 -7.05 -4.14 0.07
N VAL A 93 -6.61 -4.75 1.18
CA VAL A 93 -7.51 -5.36 2.17
C VAL A 93 -7.59 -4.52 3.44
N ASN A 94 -6.49 -4.36 4.16
CA ASN A 94 -6.39 -3.61 5.41
C ASN A 94 -5.40 -2.45 5.27
N GLY A 95 -5.84 -1.23 5.57
CA GLY A 95 -4.97 -0.06 5.68
C GLY A 95 -5.02 0.54 7.09
N CYS A 96 -3.87 0.88 7.66
CA CYS A 96 -3.79 1.60 8.93
C CYS A 96 -2.87 2.81 8.82
N GLY A 97 -3.30 3.95 9.34
CA GLY A 97 -2.47 5.14 9.38
C GLY A 97 -3.15 6.41 9.85
N LEU A 98 -2.49 7.55 9.71
CA LEU A 98 -3.15 8.84 9.89
C LEU A 98 -4.20 9.05 8.80
N LEU A 99 -3.80 8.77 7.55
CA LEU A 99 -4.68 8.66 6.40
C LEU A 99 -4.62 7.21 5.89
N ALA A 100 -5.73 6.49 6.01
CA ALA A 100 -5.85 5.12 5.55
C ALA A 100 -6.92 5.01 4.46
N ILE A 101 -6.54 4.47 3.31
CA ILE A 101 -7.42 4.12 2.20
C ILE A 101 -7.33 2.62 2.03
N GLY A 102 -8.37 1.88 2.38
CA GLY A 102 -8.39 0.43 2.39
C GLY A 102 -9.55 -0.13 1.58
N GLY A 103 -9.33 -1.20 0.82
CA GLY A 103 -10.41 -1.83 0.05
C GLY A 103 -11.44 -2.55 0.92
N VAL A 104 -11.03 -3.20 2.02
CA VAL A 104 -11.96 -3.87 2.95
C VAL A 104 -12.05 -3.11 4.26
N ASN A 105 -10.96 -3.02 5.01
CA ASN A 105 -10.91 -2.37 6.32
C ASN A 105 -9.92 -1.20 6.31
N SER A 106 -10.28 -0.09 6.94
CA SER A 106 -9.40 1.07 7.13
C SER A 106 -9.45 1.58 8.56
N PHE A 107 -8.28 1.88 9.12
CA PHE A 107 -8.13 2.41 10.47
C PHE A 107 -7.26 3.67 10.43
N GLY A 108 -7.75 4.77 10.99
CA GLY A 108 -6.94 5.98 11.06
C GLY A 108 -7.60 7.20 11.64
N VAL A 109 -6.97 8.37 11.51
CA VAL A 109 -7.65 9.64 11.81
C VAL A 109 -8.65 9.93 10.69
N VAL A 110 -8.21 9.76 9.44
CA VAL A 110 -9.05 9.77 8.25
C VAL A 110 -9.01 8.38 7.63
N ALA A 111 -10.13 7.68 7.63
CA ALA A 111 -10.26 6.32 7.12
C ALA A 111 -11.26 6.26 5.97
N ILE A 112 -10.83 5.77 4.81
CA ILE A 112 -11.65 5.53 3.63
C ILE A 112 -11.62 4.03 3.34
N GLY A 113 -12.64 3.32 3.80
CA GLY A 113 -12.76 1.87 3.70
C GLY A 113 -13.88 1.44 2.76
N GLY A 114 -13.68 0.38 1.99
CA GLY A 114 -14.77 -0.18 1.18
C GLY A 114 -15.87 -0.85 2.03
N ARG A 115 -15.48 -1.72 2.98
CA ARG A 115 -16.43 -2.42 3.86
C ARG A 115 -16.56 -1.73 5.21
N ASP A 116 -15.47 -1.60 5.95
CA ASP A 116 -15.44 -1.06 7.30
C ASP A 116 -14.36 0.05 7.41
N ALA A 117 -14.73 1.20 7.95
CA ALA A 117 -13.84 2.33 8.15
C ALA A 117 -13.94 2.83 9.61
N PHE A 118 -12.81 2.99 10.27
CA PHE A 118 -12.71 3.40 11.66
C PHE A 118 -11.79 4.62 11.78
N GLY A 119 -12.30 5.72 12.32
CA GLY A 119 -11.47 6.89 12.54
C GLY A 119 -12.18 8.11 13.11
N LEU A 120 -11.51 9.26 13.12
CA LEU A 120 -12.17 10.52 13.47
C LEU A 120 -13.09 10.96 12.33
N VAL A 121 -12.62 10.84 11.09
CA VAL A 121 -13.40 10.93 9.86
C VAL A 121 -13.38 9.57 9.18
N ALA A 122 -14.53 8.92 9.06
CA ALA A 122 -14.65 7.60 8.47
C ALA A 122 -15.61 7.65 7.27
N ILE A 123 -15.19 7.11 6.13
CA ILE A 123 -15.97 6.99 4.90
C ILE A 123 -15.97 5.53 4.47
N GLY A 124 -17.15 4.92 4.33
CA GLY A 124 -17.24 3.54 3.84
C GLY A 124 -18.64 2.96 3.81
N SER A 125 -18.74 1.65 3.59
CA SER A 125 -20.03 0.95 3.69
C SER A 125 -20.55 0.94 5.13
N ARG A 126 -19.66 0.65 6.08
CA ARG A 126 -19.84 0.79 7.53
C ARG A 126 -18.78 1.74 8.07
N ALA A 127 -19.21 2.92 8.50
CA ALA A 127 -18.30 3.94 9.02
C ALA A 127 -18.47 4.13 10.53
N TYR A 128 -17.36 4.15 11.26
CA TYR A 128 -17.32 4.31 12.70
C TYR A 128 -16.37 5.46 13.03
N GLY A 129 -16.92 6.55 13.58
CA GLY A 129 -16.08 7.71 13.88
C GLY A 129 -16.80 8.91 14.44
N PHE A 130 -16.09 10.02 14.60
CA PHE A 130 -16.71 11.27 15.04
C PHE A 130 -17.58 11.86 13.93
N TYR A 131 -17.02 11.90 12.71
CA TYR A 131 -17.71 12.15 11.45
C TYR A 131 -17.74 10.87 10.62
N ALA A 132 -18.91 10.27 10.44
CA ALA A 132 -19.06 8.99 9.76
C ALA A 132 -19.96 9.14 8.52
N LEU A 133 -19.45 8.76 7.35
CA LEU A 133 -20.19 8.63 6.10
C LEU A 133 -20.33 7.15 5.76
N GLY A 134 -21.51 6.59 6.02
CA GLY A 134 -21.80 5.17 5.87
C GLY A 134 -22.81 4.93 4.75
N ARG A 135 -22.50 4.08 3.76
CA ARG A 135 -23.51 3.70 2.73
C ARG A 135 -24.65 2.86 3.31
N PHE A 136 -24.34 1.96 4.23
CA PHE A 136 -25.32 1.09 4.87
C PHE A 136 -25.50 1.43 6.34
N MET A 137 -24.41 1.66 7.05
CA MET A 137 -24.44 2.00 8.47
C MET A 137 -23.35 3.00 8.82
N GLY A 138 -23.67 3.94 9.68
CA GLY A 138 -22.71 4.86 10.28
C GLY A 138 -22.95 4.93 11.78
N ARG A 139 -21.88 4.93 12.58
CA ARG A 139 -21.94 5.12 14.02
C ARG A 139 -20.94 6.18 14.45
N GLY A 140 -21.41 7.14 15.23
CA GLY A 140 -20.65 8.33 15.56
C GLY A 140 -21.47 9.42 16.22
N GLN A 141 -20.82 10.56 16.49
CA GLN A 141 -21.51 11.75 16.98
C GLN A 141 -22.21 12.50 15.84
N TYR A 142 -21.55 12.61 14.68
CA TYR A 142 -22.07 13.21 13.46
C TYR A 142 -22.06 12.18 12.33
N VAL A 143 -23.22 11.63 12.01
CA VAL A 143 -23.37 10.52 11.06
C VAL A 143 -24.18 10.94 9.84
N LEU A 144 -23.72 10.51 8.67
CA LEU A 144 -24.47 10.52 7.43
C LEU A 144 -24.57 9.10 6.88
N SER A 145 -25.69 8.45 7.15
CA SER A 145 -26.06 7.11 6.69
C SER A 145 -27.55 7.05 6.31
N PRO A 146 -28.04 5.95 5.69
CA PRO A 146 -29.47 5.80 5.41
C PRO A 146 -30.34 5.92 6.66
N ASP A 147 -29.84 5.41 7.80
CA ASP A 147 -30.58 5.34 9.06
C ASP A 147 -30.48 6.62 9.89
N ARG A 148 -29.42 7.42 9.70
CA ARG A 148 -29.17 8.64 10.48
C ARG A 148 -28.54 9.73 9.62
N ARG A 149 -29.18 10.89 9.56
CA ARG A 149 -28.69 12.04 8.79
C ARG A 149 -28.56 13.25 9.68
N ASP A 150 -27.36 13.47 10.19
CA ASP A 150 -27.04 14.63 10.99
C ASP A 150 -26.65 15.81 10.09
N TRP A 151 -27.24 16.98 10.36
CA TRP A 151 -26.96 18.20 9.60
C TRP A 151 -25.49 18.61 9.68
N GLY A 152 -24.84 18.40 10.83
CA GLY A 152 -23.41 18.69 11.03
C GLY A 152 -22.50 17.82 10.17
N ALA A 153 -22.84 16.55 9.97
CA ALA A 153 -22.13 15.67 9.06
C ALA A 153 -22.37 16.06 7.59
N ALA A 154 -23.62 16.36 7.24
CA ALA A 154 -23.98 16.78 5.88
C ALA A 154 -23.26 18.07 5.47
N TRP A 155 -23.20 19.06 6.35
CA TRP A 155 -22.45 20.30 6.09
C TRP A 155 -20.95 20.03 5.91
N PHE A 156 -20.35 19.21 6.78
CA PHE A 156 -18.94 18.85 6.69
C PHE A 156 -18.61 18.16 5.36
N PHE A 157 -19.31 17.08 5.02
CA PHE A 157 -19.05 16.34 3.78
C PHE A 157 -19.42 17.14 2.54
N ARG A 158 -20.43 18.01 2.57
CA ARG A 158 -20.75 18.86 1.42
C ARG A 158 -19.70 19.96 1.21
N ARG A 159 -19.07 20.43 2.29
CA ARG A 159 -17.97 21.40 2.22
C ARG A 159 -16.68 20.78 1.71
N TRP A 160 -16.35 19.56 2.16
CA TRP A 160 -15.06 18.92 1.89
C TRP A 160 -15.09 17.87 0.76
N CYS A 161 -16.26 17.31 0.45
CA CYS A 161 -16.49 16.35 -0.63
C CYS A 161 -17.78 16.69 -1.40
N PRO A 162 -17.85 17.85 -2.08
CA PRO A 162 -19.05 18.28 -2.79
C PRO A 162 -19.48 17.30 -3.89
N THR A 163 -18.52 16.60 -4.50
CA THR A 163 -18.75 15.61 -5.57
C THR A 163 -19.53 14.37 -5.12
N LEU A 164 -19.56 14.06 -3.82
CA LEU A 164 -20.39 12.97 -3.29
C LEU A 164 -21.89 13.32 -3.29
N PHE A 165 -22.23 14.60 -3.48
CA PHE A 165 -23.60 15.12 -3.45
C PHE A 165 -24.02 15.78 -4.75
N THR A 166 -23.19 15.75 -5.80
CA THR A 166 -23.63 16.23 -7.11
C THR A 166 -24.79 15.34 -7.57
N PRO A 167 -26.01 15.88 -7.72
CA PRO A 167 -27.07 15.12 -8.33
C PRO A 167 -26.70 14.96 -9.80
N THR A 168 -26.42 13.74 -10.26
CA THR A 168 -26.52 13.39 -11.69
C THR A 168 -27.98 13.26 -12.14
N LEU A 169 -28.86 14.10 -11.57
CA LEU A 169 -30.26 14.25 -11.94
C LEU A 169 -30.49 15.69 -12.39
N ASP A 170 -29.77 16.08 -13.43
CA ASP A 170 -30.21 17.12 -14.36
C ASP A 170 -30.28 16.53 -15.78
N ARG A 171 -31.11 15.49 -15.92
CA ARG A 171 -31.75 15.14 -17.19
C ARG A 171 -33.19 14.71 -16.95
N GLY A 172 -34.10 15.67 -17.17
CA GLY A 172 -35.55 15.53 -17.40
C GLY A 172 -36.37 15.17 -16.16
N SER A 173 -37.03 16.09 -15.46
CA SER A 173 -38.26 16.82 -15.84
C SER A 173 -39.42 15.94 -16.32
N SER A 174 -40.51 16.04 -15.55
CA SER A 174 -41.94 15.88 -15.91
C SER A 174 -42.44 14.53 -16.41
#